data_AF-A0A259DWF3-F1
#
_entry.id   AF-A0A259DWF3-F1
#
_cell.length_a   1.000
_cell.length_b   1.000
_cell.length_c   1.000
_cell.angle_alpha   90.00
_cell.angle_beta   90.00
_cell.angle_gamma   90.00
#
_symmetry.space_group_name_H-M   'P 1'
#
loop_
_entity.id
_entity.type
_entity.pdbx_description
1 polymer ?
#
loop_
_entity_poly.entity_id
_entity_poly.type
_entity_poly.pdbx_seq_one_letter_code
_entity_poly.pdbx_strand_id
1 'polypeptide(L)'
;MRKNPSAQFIRGGQTTQHFWAMASQVFSTGLKVSAAIYVVCFVGLIALNFRLDEVNEGYLYWLADLNVTTLNQPDFMLSYVTPDGVTHTDAAIRIVQNKALRQKYDDYAAEAEFYYEVSFVPAVLAGLAMVAYFSLLGRRLADTEHIRGSRLVSPK
;
A
#
# COMPACT_ATOMS: atom_id res chain seq x y z
N MET A 1 -49.27 -26.81 -9.24
CA MET A 1 -48.94 -25.37 -9.17
C MET A 1 -47.75 -25.08 -10.05
N ARG A 2 -47.97 -24.40 -11.18
CA ARG A 2 -46.94 -24.10 -12.20
C ARG A 2 -46.12 -22.91 -11.69
N LYS A 3 -44.82 -23.12 -11.39
CA LYS A 3 -43.93 -22.05 -10.89
C LYS A 3 -43.77 -20.98 -11.99
N ASN A 4 -44.06 -19.72 -11.65
CA ASN A 4 -43.94 -18.59 -12.57
C ASN A 4 -42.45 -18.36 -12.94
N PRO A 5 -42.06 -18.46 -14.22
CA PRO A 5 -40.66 -18.31 -14.64
C PRO A 5 -40.11 -16.89 -14.38
N SER A 6 -40.99 -15.89 -14.34
CA SER A 6 -40.65 -14.50 -14.00
C SER A 6 -40.16 -14.35 -12.54
N ALA A 7 -40.77 -15.06 -11.59
CA ALA A 7 -40.37 -15.01 -10.19
C ALA A 7 -39.00 -15.68 -9.95
N GLN A 8 -38.63 -16.67 -10.77
CA GLN A 8 -37.32 -17.33 -10.73
C GLN A 8 -36.21 -16.44 -11.33
N PHE A 9 -36.52 -15.69 -12.39
CA PHE A 9 -35.60 -14.72 -13.00
C PHE A 9 -35.32 -13.51 -12.09
N ILE A 10 -36.35 -12.96 -11.44
CA ILE A 10 -36.20 -11.84 -10.49
C ILE A 10 -35.35 -12.26 -9.28
N ARG A 11 -35.56 -13.47 -8.75
CA ARG A 11 -34.71 -14.04 -7.69
C ARG A 11 -33.28 -14.29 -8.16
N GLY A 12 -33.08 -14.83 -9.36
CA GLY A 12 -31.74 -15.04 -9.94
C GLY A 12 -30.96 -13.73 -10.13
N GLY A 13 -31.62 -12.67 -10.60
CA GLY A 13 -31.04 -11.33 -10.71
C GLY A 13 -30.63 -10.72 -9.38
N GLN A 14 -31.50 -10.83 -8.35
CA GLN A 14 -31.22 -10.34 -7.00
C GLN A 14 -30.05 -11.09 -6.34
N THR A 15 -29.95 -12.40 -6.55
CA THR A 15 -28.86 -13.23 -6.01
C THR A 15 -27.53 -12.92 -6.70
N THR A 16 -27.55 -12.65 -8.00
CA THR A 16 -26.35 -12.29 -8.78
C THR A 16 -25.83 -10.90 -8.41
N GLN A 17 -26.71 -9.91 -8.22
CA GLN A 17 -26.33 -8.58 -7.75
C GLN A 17 -25.76 -8.61 -6.33
N HIS A 18 -26.36 -9.39 -5.43
CA HIS A 18 -25.85 -9.56 -4.06
C HIS A 18 -24.49 -10.25 -4.03
N PHE A 19 -24.25 -11.25 -4.89
CA PHE A 19 -22.95 -11.89 -5.04
C PHE A 19 -21.87 -10.89 -5.48
N TRP A 20 -22.16 -10.07 -6.50
CA TRP A 20 -21.22 -9.05 -6.97
C TRP A 20 -20.93 -7.97 -5.91
N ALA A 21 -21.94 -7.56 -5.15
CA ALA A 21 -21.75 -6.62 -4.04
C ALA A 21 -20.85 -7.22 -2.94
N MET A 22 -21.07 -8.47 -2.57
CA MET A 22 -20.25 -9.18 -1.58
C MET A 22 -18.81 -9.42 -2.09
N ALA A 23 -18.65 -9.78 -3.37
CA ALA A 23 -17.33 -9.95 -3.99
C ALA A 23 -16.55 -8.62 -4.02
N SER A 24 -17.21 -7.52 -4.37
CA SER A 24 -16.62 -6.17 -4.34
C SER A 24 -16.23 -5.77 -2.92
N GLN A 25 -17.07 -6.09 -1.93
CA GLN A 25 -16.75 -5.83 -0.52
C GLN A 25 -15.49 -6.59 -0.08
N VAL A 26 -15.41 -7.90 -0.36
CA VAL A 26 -14.24 -8.73 -0.04
C VAL A 26 -12.99 -8.19 -0.73
N PHE A 27 -13.08 -7.83 -2.00
CA PHE A 27 -11.97 -7.24 -2.75
C PHE A 27 -11.51 -5.92 -2.12
N SER A 28 -12.45 -5.00 -1.83
CA SER A 28 -12.13 -3.70 -1.24
C SER A 28 -11.49 -3.83 0.15
N THR A 29 -11.96 -4.76 0.97
CA THR A 29 -11.40 -5.03 2.29
C THR A 29 -10.02 -5.68 2.19
N GLY A 30 -9.86 -6.65 1.28
CA GLY A 30 -8.56 -7.28 1.02
C GLY A 30 -7.51 -6.27 0.54
N LEU A 31 -7.90 -5.35 -0.35
CA LEU A 31 -7.03 -4.28 -0.82
C LEU A 31 -6.61 -3.35 0.32
N LYS A 32 -7.54 -2.93 1.18
CA LYS A 32 -7.24 -2.08 2.35
C LYS A 32 -6.28 -2.76 3.32
N VAL A 33 -6.48 -4.05 3.59
CA VAL A 33 -5.60 -4.82 4.48
C VAL A 33 -4.20 -4.97 3.87
N SER A 34 -4.13 -5.28 2.57
CA SER A 34 -2.86 -5.39 1.85
C SER A 34 -2.11 -4.06 1.84
N ALA A 35 -2.81 -2.95 1.59
CA ALA A 35 -2.25 -1.61 1.65
C ALA A 35 -1.78 -1.23 3.06
N ALA A 36 -2.52 -1.60 4.11
CA ALA A 36 -2.11 -1.35 5.48
C ALA A 36 -0.84 -2.13 5.85
N ILE A 37 -0.76 -3.40 5.46
CA ILE A 37 0.42 -4.24 5.70
C ILE A 37 1.62 -3.71 4.91
N TYR A 38 1.41 -3.32 3.65
CA TYR A 38 2.42 -2.67 2.83
C TYR A 38 2.99 -1.43 3.55
N VAL A 39 2.14 -0.52 4.00
CA VAL A 39 2.56 0.70 4.71
C VAL A 39 3.32 0.36 5.98
N VAL A 40 2.85 -0.60 6.78
CA VAL A 40 3.52 -1.00 8.01
C VAL A 40 4.91 -1.61 7.73
N CYS A 41 5.02 -2.49 6.74
CA CYS A 41 6.30 -3.09 6.36
C CYS A 41 7.26 -2.04 5.80
N PHE A 42 6.79 -1.16 4.90
CA PHE A 42 7.61 -0.12 4.28
C PHE A 42 8.12 0.88 5.32
N VAL A 43 7.22 1.44 6.14
CA VAL A 43 7.59 2.38 7.21
C VAL A 43 8.47 1.69 8.25
N GLY A 44 8.20 0.43 8.58
CA GLY A 44 9.03 -0.37 9.48
C GLY A 44 10.45 -0.57 8.95
N LEU A 45 10.61 -0.90 7.67
CA LEU A 45 11.92 -1.07 7.04
C LEU A 45 12.70 0.23 6.99
N ILE A 46 12.05 1.35 6.65
CA ILE A 46 12.67 2.68 6.71
C ILE A 46 13.09 3.00 8.15
N ALA A 47 12.20 2.86 9.12
CA ALA A 47 12.49 3.22 10.51
C ALA A 47 13.60 2.36 11.15
N LEU A 48 13.77 1.11 10.70
CA LEU A 48 14.81 0.21 11.22
C LEU A 48 16.19 0.45 10.58
N ASN A 49 16.24 0.89 9.32
CA ASN A 49 17.49 0.96 8.57
C ASN A 49 17.96 2.39 8.34
N PHE A 50 17.07 3.39 8.33
CA PHE A 50 17.46 4.78 8.08
C PHE A 50 17.70 5.50 9.40
N ARG A 51 18.83 6.18 9.53
CA ARG A 51 19.08 7.08 10.64
C ARG A 51 18.39 8.43 10.37
N LEU A 52 17.87 9.06 11.42
CA LEU A 52 17.19 10.36 11.28
C LEU A 52 18.12 11.45 10.73
N ASP A 53 19.40 11.41 11.12
CA ASP A 53 20.43 12.36 10.68
C ASP A 53 20.64 12.30 9.15
N GLU A 54 20.54 11.09 8.61
CA GLU A 54 20.74 10.77 7.21
C GLU A 54 19.56 11.20 6.32
N VAL A 55 18.33 11.04 6.85
CA VAL A 55 17.10 11.54 6.20
C VAL A 55 17.15 13.05 6.03
N ASN A 56 17.70 13.78 7.00
CA ASN A 56 17.80 15.23 6.95
C ASN A 56 18.76 15.69 5.83
N GLU A 57 19.91 15.03 5.68
CA GLU A 57 20.85 15.32 4.59
C GLU A 57 20.28 15.00 3.21
N GLY A 58 19.56 13.88 3.08
CA GLY A 58 18.86 13.52 1.84
C GLY A 58 17.76 14.52 1.48
N TYR A 59 16.98 14.98 2.48
CA TYR A 59 15.95 16.00 2.29
C TYR A 59 16.54 17.36 1.88
N LEU A 60 17.67 17.75 2.47
CA LEU A 60 18.39 18.97 2.09
C LEU A 60 18.82 18.92 0.62
N TYR A 61 19.42 17.80 0.19
CA TYR A 61 19.83 17.63 -1.20
C TYR A 61 18.63 17.68 -2.15
N TRP A 62 17.54 16.98 -1.83
CA TRP A 62 16.32 17.00 -2.62
C TRP A 62 15.74 18.42 -2.75
N LEU A 63 15.70 19.18 -1.65
CA LEU A 63 15.22 20.56 -1.66
C LEU A 63 16.12 21.47 -2.49
N ALA A 64 17.43 21.29 -2.41
CA ALA A 64 18.39 22.02 -3.23
C ALA A 64 18.24 21.69 -4.72
N ASP A 65 18.09 20.40 -5.06
CA ASP A 65 17.87 19.95 -6.43
C ASP A 65 16.57 20.52 -7.00
N LEU A 66 15.47 20.48 -6.24
CA LEU A 66 14.18 21.07 -6.65
C LEU A 66 14.31 22.57 -6.96
N ASN A 67 15.06 23.31 -6.14
CA ASN A 67 15.29 24.73 -6.37
C ASN A 67 16.12 24.99 -7.64
N VAL A 68 17.13 24.17 -7.90
CA VAL A 68 18.01 24.31 -9.06
C VAL A 68 17.30 23.86 -10.35
N THR A 69 16.68 22.67 -10.35
CA THR A 69 16.16 22.02 -11.56
C THR A 69 14.74 22.46 -11.91
N THR A 70 13.87 22.59 -10.92
CA THR A 70 12.44 22.85 -11.13
C THR A 70 12.12 24.34 -11.01
N LEU A 71 12.64 24.99 -9.98
CA LEU A 71 12.35 26.42 -9.73
C LEU A 71 13.34 27.36 -10.43
N ASN A 72 14.45 26.83 -10.97
CA ASN A 72 15.51 27.59 -11.63
C ASN A 72 16.06 28.74 -10.75
N GLN A 73 16.19 28.48 -9.45
CA GLN A 73 16.72 29.40 -8.43
C GLN A 73 18.01 28.83 -7.82
N PRO A 74 19.14 28.81 -8.56
CA PRO A 74 20.39 28.23 -8.08
C PRO A 74 21.02 28.98 -6.90
N ASP A 75 20.73 30.27 -6.76
CA ASP A 75 21.24 31.15 -5.70
C ASP A 75 20.38 31.13 -4.43
N PHE A 76 19.34 30.29 -4.38
CA PHE A 76 18.49 30.17 -3.20
C PHE A 76 19.31 29.65 -2.02
N MET A 77 19.30 30.39 -0.91
CA MET A 77 20.09 30.07 0.27
C MET A 77 19.34 29.08 1.16
N LEU A 78 19.95 27.92 1.39
CA LEU A 78 19.45 26.89 2.29
C LEU A 78 20.30 26.85 3.55
N SER A 79 19.64 27.01 4.69
CA SER A 79 20.27 26.86 6.01
C SER A 79 20.03 25.45 6.53
N TYR A 80 21.11 24.75 6.87
CA TYR A 80 21.06 23.38 7.38
C TYR A 80 22.05 23.19 8.53
N VAL A 81 21.74 22.24 9.41
CA VAL A 81 22.61 21.86 10.52
C VAL A 81 23.35 20.59 10.11
N THR A 82 24.68 20.67 10.11
CA THR A 82 25.56 19.52 9.84
C THR A 82 25.55 18.58 11.05
N PRO A 83 25.87 17.27 10.90
CA PRO A 83 25.95 16.34 12.03
C PRO A 83 26.85 16.81 13.19
N ASP A 84 27.81 17.69 12.91
CA ASP A 84 28.68 18.34 13.91
C ASP A 84 27.98 19.45 14.73
N GLY A 85 26.69 19.71 14.47
CA GLY A 85 25.90 20.74 15.14
C GLY A 85 26.12 22.16 14.63
N VAL A 86 26.90 22.33 13.56
CA VAL A 86 27.19 23.63 12.95
C VAL A 86 26.13 23.98 11.92
N THR A 87 25.58 25.20 12.00
CA THR A 87 24.66 25.73 11.00
C THR A 87 25.46 26.28 9.82
N HIS A 88 25.21 25.74 8.64
CA HIS A 88 25.74 26.22 7.38
C HIS A 88 24.61 26.84 6.56
N THR A 89 24.93 27.91 5.84
CA THR A 89 24.03 28.53 4.87
C THR A 89 24.74 28.56 3.53
N ASP A 90 24.28 27.71 2.61
CA ASP A 90 24.86 27.59 1.28
C ASP A 90 23.81 27.81 0.20
N ALA A 91 24.26 28.30 -0.97
CA ALA A 91 23.41 28.36 -2.14
C ALA A 91 23.06 26.95 -2.62
N ALA A 92 21.83 26.74 -3.09
CA ALA A 92 21.32 25.46 -3.56
C ALA A 92 22.25 24.79 -4.60
N ILE A 93 22.84 25.59 -5.49
CA ILE A 93 23.79 25.07 -6.49
C ILE A 93 25.05 24.44 -5.87
N ARG A 94 25.56 24.97 -4.75
CA ARG A 94 26.74 24.38 -4.08
C ARG A 94 26.40 23.06 -3.42
N ILE A 95 25.20 22.95 -2.86
CA ILE A 95 24.70 21.72 -2.23
C ILE A 95 24.54 20.62 -3.29
N VAL A 96 23.94 20.94 -4.44
CA VAL A 96 23.77 19.98 -5.55
C VAL A 96 25.11 19.58 -6.18
N GLN A 97 26.08 20.50 -6.25
CA GLN A 97 27.43 20.21 -6.75
C GLN A 97 28.27 19.36 -5.79
N ASN A 98 27.86 19.22 -4.52
CA ASN A 98 28.57 18.40 -3.56
C ASN A 98 28.35 16.91 -3.87
N LYS A 99 29.40 16.27 -4.41
CA LYS A 99 29.39 14.85 -4.76
C LYS A 99 29.08 13.93 -3.59
N ALA A 100 29.49 14.28 -2.37
CA ALA A 100 29.26 13.44 -1.20
C ALA A 100 27.77 13.42 -0.81
N LEU A 101 27.11 14.58 -0.82
CA LEU A 101 25.66 14.67 -0.55
C LEU A 101 24.84 14.01 -1.65
N ARG A 102 25.25 14.18 -2.91
CA ARG A 102 24.62 13.50 -4.04
C ARG A 102 24.71 11.98 -3.91
N GLN A 103 25.88 11.44 -3.60
CA GLN A 103 26.07 10.01 -3.44
C GLN A 103 25.21 9.46 -2.30
N LYS A 104 25.18 10.15 -1.15
CA LYS A 104 24.29 9.76 -0.04
C LYS A 104 22.82 9.73 -0.47
N TYR A 105 22.36 10.77 -1.19
CA TYR A 105 21.00 10.79 -1.71
C TYR A 105 20.71 9.63 -2.67
N ASP A 106 21.64 9.33 -3.60
CA ASP A 106 21.49 8.24 -4.56
C ASP A 106 21.44 6.88 -3.84
N ASP A 107 22.27 6.67 -2.82
CA ASP A 107 22.27 5.47 -1.99
C ASP A 107 20.93 5.31 -1.22
N TYR A 108 20.42 6.40 -0.62
CA TYR A 108 19.09 6.38 0.03
C TYR A 108 17.95 6.12 -0.93
N ALA A 109 18.00 6.71 -2.12
CA ALA A 109 16.97 6.50 -3.13
C ALA A 109 16.93 5.02 -3.57
N ALA A 110 18.12 4.41 -3.78
CA ALA A 110 18.23 3.01 -4.13
C ALA A 110 17.75 2.07 -3.00
N GLU A 111 18.09 2.37 -1.74
CA GLU A 111 17.59 1.60 -0.60
C GLU A 111 16.08 1.74 -0.40
N ALA A 112 15.53 2.95 -0.57
CA ALA A 112 14.10 3.19 -0.49
C ALA A 112 13.33 2.44 -1.59
N GLU A 113 13.88 2.38 -2.80
CA GLU A 113 13.35 1.57 -3.90
C GLU A 113 13.39 0.08 -3.57
N PHE A 114 14.50 -0.41 -3.00
CA PHE A 114 14.59 -1.79 -2.54
C PHE A 114 13.55 -2.12 -1.46
N TYR A 115 13.36 -1.24 -0.47
CA TYR A 115 12.33 -1.44 0.56
C TYR A 115 10.92 -1.35 0.00
N TYR A 116 10.67 -0.51 -1.01
CA TYR A 116 9.42 -0.47 -1.75
C TYR A 116 9.11 -1.86 -2.36
N GLU A 117 10.08 -2.46 -3.05
CA GLU A 117 9.91 -3.80 -3.65
C GLU A 117 9.73 -4.90 -2.59
N VAL A 118 10.56 -4.90 -1.55
CA VAL A 118 10.53 -5.94 -0.51
C VAL A 118 9.23 -5.87 0.30
N SER A 119 8.75 -4.67 0.62
CA SER A 119 7.48 -4.48 1.36
C SER A 119 6.24 -4.86 0.55
N PHE A 120 6.35 -4.92 -0.78
CA PHE A 120 5.27 -5.41 -1.64
C PHE A 120 5.01 -6.92 -1.46
N VAL A 121 6.05 -7.72 -1.20
CA VAL A 121 5.94 -9.18 -1.01
C VAL A 121 4.97 -9.55 0.13
N PRO A 122 5.13 -9.09 1.39
CA PRO A 122 4.21 -9.43 2.47
C PRO A 122 2.79 -8.87 2.23
N ALA A 123 2.67 -7.72 1.54
CA ALA A 123 1.37 -7.15 1.19
C ALA A 123 0.60 -8.04 0.22
N VAL A 124 1.25 -8.54 -0.84
CA VAL A 124 0.66 -9.48 -1.79
C VAL A 124 0.30 -10.80 -1.12
N LEU A 125 1.20 -11.35 -0.29
CA LEU A 125 0.93 -12.58 0.46
C LEU A 125 -0.29 -12.44 1.37
N ALA A 126 -0.44 -11.31 2.06
CA ALA A 126 -1.60 -11.04 2.90
C ALA A 126 -2.89 -10.91 2.08
N GLY A 127 -2.84 -10.26 0.92
CA GLY A 127 -3.97 -10.18 -0.01
C GLY A 127 -4.41 -11.56 -0.50
N LEU A 128 -3.47 -12.39 -0.93
CA LEU A 128 -3.73 -13.78 -1.35
C LEU A 128 -4.29 -14.61 -0.20
N ALA A 129 -3.75 -14.48 1.01
CA ALA A 129 -4.25 -15.16 2.19
C ALA A 129 -5.70 -14.76 2.51
N MET A 130 -6.05 -13.48 2.37
CA MET A 130 -7.42 -13.00 2.55
C MET A 130 -8.38 -13.58 1.52
N VAL A 131 -8.00 -13.61 0.24
CA VAL A 131 -8.82 -14.23 -0.81
C VAL A 131 -9.02 -15.72 -0.55
N ALA A 132 -7.96 -16.44 -0.14
CA ALA A 132 -8.04 -17.84 0.23
C ALA A 132 -8.98 -18.06 1.44
N TYR A 133 -8.83 -17.23 2.47
CA TYR A 133 -9.67 -17.28 3.67
C TYR A 133 -11.15 -17.09 3.34
N PHE A 134 -11.51 -16.06 2.57
CA PHE A 134 -12.90 -15.83 2.16
C PHE A 134 -13.44 -16.92 1.25
N SER A 135 -12.61 -17.49 0.37
CA SER A 135 -13.00 -18.61 -0.48
C SER A 135 -13.33 -19.87 0.34
N LEU A 136 -12.53 -20.16 1.38
CA LEU A 136 -12.79 -21.26 2.30
C LEU A 136 -14.03 -21.02 3.16
N LEU A 137 -14.23 -19.79 3.65
CA LEU A 137 -15.41 -19.42 4.43
C LEU A 137 -16.69 -19.53 3.59
N GLY A 138 -16.65 -19.04 2.35
CA GLY A 138 -17.76 -19.13 1.40
C GLY A 138 -18.15 -20.58 1.10
N ARG A 139 -17.17 -21.48 0.92
CA ARG A 139 -17.43 -22.92 0.75
C ARG A 139 -18.11 -23.53 1.98
N ARG A 140 -17.61 -23.24 3.18
CA ARG A 140 -18.22 -23.73 4.44
C ARG A 140 -19.65 -23.22 4.64
N LEU A 141 -19.91 -21.96 4.31
CA LEU A 141 -21.24 -21.37 4.39
C LEU A 141 -22.21 -22.05 3.42
N ALA A 142 -21.80 -22.28 2.17
CA ALA A 142 -22.59 -23.00 1.18
C ALA A 142 -22.92 -24.43 1.62
N ASP A 143 -21.96 -25.14 2.22
CA ASP A 143 -22.18 -26.50 2.76
C ASP A 143 -23.19 -26.49 3.91
N THR A 144 -23.10 -25.52 4.82
CA THR A 144 -24.07 -25.39 5.94
C THR A 144 -25.47 -24.94 5.51
N GLU A 145 -25.57 -24.09 4.49
CA GLU A 145 -26.84 -23.68 3.90
C GLU A 145 -27.51 -24.86 3.20
N HIS A 146 -26.74 -25.70 2.50
CA HIS A 146 -27.24 -26.93 1.89
C HIS A 146 -27.83 -27.89 2.94
N ILE A 147 -27.17 -28.03 4.10
CA ILE A 147 -27.67 -28.87 5.22
C ILE A 147 -28.94 -28.29 5.87
N ARG A 148 -29.06 -26.97 5.99
CA ARG A 148 -30.29 -26.34 6.49
C ARG A 148 -31.44 -26.42 5.49
N GLY A 149 -31.15 -26.26 4.20
CA GLY A 149 -32.11 -26.42 3.11
C GLY A 149 -32.66 -27.84 3.01
N SER A 150 -31.81 -28.86 3.17
CA SER A 150 -32.25 -30.26 3.16
C SER A 150 -33.08 -30.64 4.39
N ARG A 151 -32.79 -30.06 5.57
CA ARG A 151 -33.65 -30.20 6.76
C ARG A 151 -35.04 -29.57 6.61
N LEU A 152 -35.17 -28.49 5.84
CA LEU A 152 -36.46 -27.83 5.59
C LEU A 152 -37.29 -28.52 4.49
N VAL A 153 -36.66 -29.34 3.64
CA VAL A 153 -37.32 -30.06 2.54
C VAL A 153 -37.56 -31.54 2.88
N SER A 154 -37.18 -32.01 4.07
CA SER A 154 -37.57 -33.34 4.53
C SER A 154 -38.97 -33.26 5.17
N PRO A 155 -40.06 -33.60 4.47
CA PRO A 155 -41.34 -33.78 5.12
C PRO A 155 -41.21 -34.94 6.09
N LYS A 156 -41.80 -34.76 7.27
CA LYS A 156 -42.13 -35.88 8.15
C LYS A 156 -43.37 -36.57 7.61
#